data_AF-Q8VXC8-F1
#
_entry.id   AF-Q8VXC8-F1
#
_cell.length_a   1.000
_cell.length_b   1.000
_cell.length_c   1.000
_cell.angle_alpha   90.00
_cell.angle_beta   90.00
_cell.angle_gamma   90.00
#
_symmetry.space_group_name_H-M   'P 1'
#
loop_
_entity.id
_entity.type
_entity.pdbx_description
1 polymer ?
#
loop_
_entity_poly.entity_id
_entity_poly.type
_entity_poly.pdbx_seq_one_letter_code
_entity_poly.pdbx_strand_id
1 'polypeptide(L)'
;AGGISEMAELHKDVRTKTDALDSAGNTTAAIGKGFAIGSAALVSLALYGAFVVRIRVSSHNSDSHVEILQPMTFAFLLIGSMLPYWFSALTMKSVGDAAIEMVKEVQWQFEQNPELLNPNGTARPDYSRCVAISTKSALREMIAPGALVMLAPLVAGTFFGVHAVYGLLTGALLSGVQLAVSMSNTGGAWDNA
;
A
#
# COMPACT_ATOMS: atom_id res chain seq x y z
N ALA A 1 -6.89 -16.87 13.93
CA ALA A 1 -7.16 -18.04 14.81
C ALA A 1 -5.89 -18.53 15.50
N GLY A 2 -4.79 -18.75 14.77
CA GLY A 2 -3.52 -19.23 15.35
C GLY A 2 -2.96 -18.36 16.49
N GLY A 3 -3.03 -17.03 16.38
CA GLY A 3 -2.61 -16.14 17.48
C GLY A 3 -3.40 -16.34 18.77
N ILE A 4 -4.71 -16.59 18.68
CA ILE A 4 -5.55 -16.87 19.87
C ILE A 4 -5.22 -18.25 20.44
N SER A 5 -4.99 -19.27 19.60
CA SER A 5 -4.62 -20.59 20.11
C SER A 5 -3.27 -20.59 20.81
N GLU A 6 -2.33 -19.77 20.35
CA GLU A 6 -1.03 -19.58 21.00
C GLU A 6 -1.17 -18.88 22.36
N MET A 7 -1.88 -17.75 22.39
CA MET A 7 -2.09 -16.98 23.62
C MET A 7 -2.93 -17.71 24.67
N ALA A 8 -3.75 -18.69 24.26
CA ALA A 8 -4.57 -19.51 25.14
C ALA A 8 -3.92 -20.87 25.49
N GLU A 9 -2.66 -21.10 25.09
CA GLU A 9 -1.89 -22.32 25.38
C GLU A 9 -2.61 -23.62 24.96
N LEU A 10 -3.32 -23.58 23.83
CA LEU A 10 -4.04 -24.76 23.32
C LEU A 10 -3.07 -25.83 22.80
N HIS A 11 -3.57 -27.07 22.67
CA HIS A 11 -2.77 -28.20 22.19
C HIS A 11 -2.13 -27.91 20.82
N LYS A 12 -0.89 -28.38 20.62
CA LYS A 12 -0.09 -28.14 19.42
C LYS A 12 -0.80 -28.54 18.12
N ASP A 13 -1.65 -29.56 18.16
CA ASP A 13 -2.46 -29.98 17.00
C ASP A 13 -3.39 -28.88 16.50
N VAL A 14 -3.91 -28.02 17.39
CA VAL A 14 -4.73 -26.87 17.02
C VAL A 14 -3.87 -25.86 16.27
N ARG A 15 -2.65 -25.59 16.76
CA ARG A 15 -1.70 -24.67 16.12
C ARG A 15 -1.33 -25.15 14.71
N THR A 16 -0.96 -26.43 14.56
CA THR A 16 -0.64 -27.05 13.25
C THR A 16 -1.80 -26.90 12.25
N LYS A 17 -3.04 -27.12 12.70
CA LYS A 17 -4.22 -26.94 11.85
C LYS A 17 -4.44 -25.47 11.48
N THR A 18 -4.26 -24.54 12.43
CA THR A 18 -4.43 -23.11 12.15
C THR A 18 -3.32 -22.56 11.26
N ASP A 19 -2.09 -23.03 11.37
CA ASP A 19 -0.98 -22.60 10.50
C ASP A 19 -1.18 -23.09 9.07
N ALA A 20 -1.69 -24.31 8.89
CA ALA A 20 -2.09 -24.80 7.56
C ALA A 20 -3.19 -23.95 6.92
N LEU A 21 -4.15 -23.47 7.72
CA LEU A 21 -5.19 -22.54 7.25
C LEU A 21 -4.65 -21.13 6.99
N ASP A 22 -3.69 -20.66 7.78
CA ASP A 22 -3.06 -19.35 7.63
C ASP A 22 -2.27 -19.26 6.32
N SER A 23 -1.46 -20.28 6.00
CA SER A 23 -0.72 -20.35 4.74
C SER A 23 -1.64 -20.39 3.50
N ALA A 24 -2.77 -21.12 3.58
CA ALA A 24 -3.80 -21.08 2.55
C ALA A 24 -4.47 -19.69 2.46
N GLY A 25 -4.66 -19.03 3.60
CA GLY A 25 -5.13 -17.64 3.71
C GLY A 25 -4.19 -16.65 3.01
N ASN A 26 -2.88 -16.77 3.21
CA ASN A 26 -1.86 -15.92 2.58
C ASN A 26 -1.90 -16.03 1.05
N THR A 27 -2.07 -17.25 0.54
CA THR A 27 -2.27 -17.50 -0.89
C THR A 27 -3.57 -16.86 -1.41
N THR A 28 -4.66 -17.01 -0.66
CA THR A 28 -5.96 -16.40 -1.01
C THR A 28 -5.89 -14.88 -0.99
N ALA A 29 -5.15 -14.29 -0.06
CA ALA A 29 -4.91 -12.86 0.02
C ALA A 29 -4.12 -12.35 -1.19
N ALA A 30 -3.10 -13.08 -1.66
CA ALA A 30 -2.37 -12.73 -2.88
C ALA A 30 -3.27 -12.79 -4.13
N ILE A 31 -4.13 -13.81 -4.25
CA ILE A 31 -5.14 -13.90 -5.33
C ILE A 31 -6.09 -12.70 -5.27
N GLY A 32 -6.60 -12.35 -4.08
CA GLY A 32 -7.48 -11.20 -3.88
C GLY A 32 -6.83 -9.88 -4.28
N LYS A 33 -5.57 -9.66 -3.90
CA LYS A 33 -4.77 -8.50 -4.34
C LYS A 33 -4.60 -8.47 -5.86
N GLY A 34 -4.31 -9.63 -6.48
CA GLY A 34 -4.22 -9.75 -7.94
C GLY A 34 -5.52 -9.37 -8.66
N PHE A 35 -6.67 -9.82 -8.16
CA PHE A 35 -7.98 -9.44 -8.71
C PHE A 35 -8.27 -7.94 -8.54
N ALA A 36 -7.95 -7.37 -7.38
CA ALA A 36 -8.09 -5.94 -7.14
C ALA A 36 -7.21 -5.10 -8.07
N ILE A 37 -5.95 -5.49 -8.28
CA ILE A 37 -5.03 -4.78 -9.19
C ILE A 37 -5.52 -4.90 -10.64
N GLY A 38 -5.89 -6.10 -11.08
CA GLY A 38 -6.38 -6.33 -12.44
C GLY A 38 -7.66 -5.55 -12.75
N SER A 39 -8.64 -5.59 -11.84
CA SER A 39 -9.88 -4.82 -11.98
C SER A 39 -9.63 -3.31 -11.94
N ALA A 40 -8.77 -2.83 -11.03
CA ALA A 40 -8.37 -1.43 -10.97
C ALA A 40 -7.70 -0.97 -12.27
N ALA A 41 -6.86 -1.80 -12.90
CA ALA A 41 -6.22 -1.47 -14.16
C ALA A 41 -7.23 -1.31 -15.31
N LEU A 42 -8.18 -2.24 -15.42
CA LEU A 42 -9.24 -2.19 -16.44
C LEU A 42 -10.17 -0.99 -16.25
N VAL A 43 -10.60 -0.74 -15.01
CA VAL A 43 -11.45 0.41 -14.67
C VAL A 43 -10.70 1.72 -14.93
N SER A 44 -9.42 1.80 -14.56
CA SER A 44 -8.58 2.98 -14.81
C SER A 44 -8.43 3.25 -16.31
N LEU A 45 -8.27 2.21 -17.13
CA LEU A 45 -8.22 2.35 -18.58
C LEU A 45 -9.56 2.85 -19.16
N ALA A 46 -10.69 2.33 -18.66
CA ALA A 46 -12.02 2.79 -19.06
C ALA A 46 -12.27 4.26 -18.65
N LEU A 47 -11.92 4.63 -17.42
CA LEU A 47 -12.01 6.00 -16.91
C LEU A 47 -11.06 6.95 -17.67
N TYR A 48 -9.88 6.48 -18.05
CA TYR A 48 -8.97 7.23 -18.91
C TYR A 48 -9.59 7.52 -20.28
N GLY A 49 -10.21 6.52 -20.91
CA GLY A 49 -10.98 6.73 -22.15
C GLY A 49 -12.11 7.73 -21.98
N ALA A 50 -12.90 7.61 -20.90
CA ALA A 50 -13.97 8.55 -20.58
C ALA A 50 -13.45 9.97 -20.34
N PHE A 51 -12.30 10.12 -19.68
CA PHE A 51 -11.64 11.40 -19.45
C PHE A 51 -11.22 12.08 -20.76
N VAL A 52 -10.59 11.34 -21.68
CA VAL A 52 -10.22 11.85 -23.02
C VAL A 52 -11.45 12.33 -23.79
N VAL A 53 -12.53 11.54 -23.79
CA VAL A 53 -13.80 11.92 -24.44
C VAL A 53 -14.38 13.18 -23.79
N ARG A 54 -14.37 13.26 -22.46
CA ARG A 54 -14.91 14.42 -21.73
C ARG A 54 -14.19 15.72 -22.09
N ILE A 55 -12.88 15.67 -22.28
CA ILE A 55 -12.07 16.84 -22.65
C ILE A 55 -12.35 17.28 -24.09
N ARG A 56 -12.47 16.34 -25.03
CA ARG A 56 -12.86 16.63 -26.42
C ARG A 56 -14.18 17.40 -26.49
N VAL A 57 -15.18 16.94 -25.74
CA VAL A 57 -16.49 17.59 -25.67
C VAL A 57 -16.40 19.00 -25.05
N SER A 58 -15.60 19.18 -23.99
CA SER A 58 -15.42 20.50 -23.35
C SER A 58 -14.69 21.51 -24.24
N SER A 59 -13.68 21.07 -25.00
CA SER A 59 -12.74 21.96 -25.67
C SER A 59 -13.28 22.55 -26.99
N HIS A 60 -14.44 22.09 -27.49
CA HIS A 60 -14.98 22.40 -28.83
C HIS A 60 -13.99 22.14 -29.99
N ASN A 61 -12.86 21.49 -29.71
CA ASN A 61 -11.78 21.18 -30.63
C ASN A 61 -11.77 19.67 -30.87
N SER A 62 -12.24 19.29 -32.05
CA SER A 62 -12.33 17.91 -32.56
C SER A 62 -10.96 17.21 -32.66
N ASP A 63 -9.87 17.98 -32.68
CA ASP A 63 -8.48 17.49 -32.83
C ASP A 63 -7.75 17.21 -31.50
N SER A 64 -8.47 17.15 -30.36
CA SER A 64 -7.84 16.81 -29.08
C SER A 64 -7.48 15.32 -29.02
N HIS A 65 -6.42 14.92 -29.72
CA HIS A 65 -5.83 13.59 -29.71
C HIS A 65 -4.83 13.46 -28.55
N VAL A 66 -4.76 12.27 -27.94
CA VAL A 66 -3.70 11.97 -26.98
C VAL A 66 -2.44 11.71 -27.79
N GLU A 67 -1.54 12.68 -27.82
CA GLU A 67 -0.26 12.56 -28.49
C GLU A 67 0.86 12.37 -27.45
N ILE A 68 1.48 11.18 -27.48
CA ILE A 68 2.56 10.83 -26.56
C ILE A 68 3.84 11.62 -26.89
N LEU A 69 4.04 11.98 -28.16
CA LEU A 69 5.21 12.74 -28.62
C LEU A 69 5.15 14.22 -28.22
N GLN A 70 4.01 14.70 -27.73
CA GLN A 70 3.91 16.05 -27.20
C GLN A 70 4.77 16.17 -25.92
N PRO A 71 5.66 17.19 -25.82
CA PRO A 71 6.62 17.28 -24.73
C PRO A 71 5.99 17.24 -23.33
N MET A 72 4.85 17.92 -23.16
CA MET A 72 4.12 17.95 -21.88
C MET A 72 3.55 16.58 -21.50
N THR A 73 2.97 15.86 -22.45
CA THR A 73 2.43 14.52 -22.22
C THR A 73 3.55 13.56 -21.84
N PHE A 74 4.67 13.59 -22.57
CA PHE A 74 5.81 12.70 -22.31
C PHE A 74 6.47 13.00 -20.96
N ALA A 75 6.69 14.28 -20.63
CA ALA A 75 7.26 14.67 -19.35
C ALA A 75 6.41 14.19 -18.17
N PHE A 76 5.09 14.36 -18.25
CA PHE A 76 4.20 13.90 -17.19
C PHE A 76 3.97 12.38 -17.21
N LEU A 77 4.21 11.69 -18.32
CA LEU A 77 4.25 10.23 -18.34
C LEU A 77 5.40 9.70 -17.49
N LEU A 78 6.58 10.33 -17.56
CA LEU A 78 7.71 10.01 -16.69
C LEU A 78 7.37 10.31 -15.22
N ILE A 79 6.86 11.50 -14.92
CA ILE A 79 6.47 11.89 -13.55
C ILE A 79 5.39 10.95 -13.00
N GLY A 80 4.37 10.64 -13.80
CA GLY A 80 3.31 9.70 -13.45
C GLY A 80 3.84 8.32 -13.16
N SER A 81 4.83 7.86 -13.93
CA SER A 81 5.49 6.57 -13.70
C SER A 81 6.30 6.52 -12.40
N MET A 82 6.73 7.66 -11.87
CA MET A 82 7.41 7.75 -10.57
C MET A 82 6.44 7.80 -9.39
N LEU A 83 5.17 8.18 -9.59
CA LEU A 83 4.22 8.34 -8.49
C LEU A 83 4.03 7.05 -7.66
N PRO A 84 3.87 5.85 -8.25
CA PRO A 84 3.74 4.62 -7.45
C PRO A 84 4.99 4.34 -6.62
N TYR A 85 6.19 4.62 -7.16
CA TYR A 85 7.44 4.47 -6.40
C TYR A 85 7.54 5.46 -5.25
N TRP A 86 7.13 6.71 -5.47
CA TRP A 86 7.10 7.71 -4.40
C TRP A 86 6.08 7.33 -3.32
N PHE A 87 4.88 6.91 -3.72
CA PHE A 87 3.88 6.40 -2.81
C PHE A 87 4.42 5.23 -1.97
N SER A 88 5.04 4.25 -2.60
CA SER A 88 5.63 3.10 -1.90
C SER A 88 6.80 3.50 -0.99
N ALA A 89 7.63 4.48 -1.39
CA ALA A 89 8.71 4.97 -0.55
C ALA A 89 8.18 5.62 0.74
N LEU A 90 7.10 6.42 0.63
CA LEU A 90 6.46 7.02 1.80
C LEU A 90 5.90 5.94 2.72
N THR A 91 5.09 5.01 2.21
CA THR A 91 4.45 3.99 3.04
C THR A 91 5.46 3.04 3.68
N MET A 92 6.48 2.60 2.94
CA MET A 92 7.50 1.69 3.45
C MET A 92 8.39 2.36 4.51
N LYS A 93 8.73 3.64 4.34
CA LYS A 93 9.44 4.41 5.35
C LYS A 93 8.60 4.54 6.62
N SER A 94 7.32 4.93 6.49
CA SER A 94 6.44 5.11 7.65
C SER A 94 6.24 3.80 8.43
N VAL A 95 6.14 2.65 7.75
CA VAL A 95 6.10 1.33 8.40
C VAL A 95 7.44 1.03 9.10
N GLY A 96 8.57 1.32 8.47
CA GLY A 96 9.89 1.12 9.06
C GLY A 96 10.11 1.94 10.34
N ASP A 97 9.75 3.22 10.32
CA ASP A 97 9.86 4.12 11.47
C ASP A 97 8.97 3.63 12.64
N ALA A 98 7.72 3.24 12.35
CA ALA A 98 6.81 2.69 13.36
C ALA A 98 7.26 1.33 13.92
N ALA A 99 7.84 0.48 13.07
CA ALA A 99 8.37 -0.82 13.49
C ALA A 99 9.57 -0.67 14.42
N ILE A 100 10.47 0.29 14.16
CA ILE A 100 11.62 0.57 15.04
C ILE A 100 11.13 1.05 16.41
N GLU A 101 10.11 1.91 16.46
CA GLU A 101 9.52 2.37 17.71
C GLU A 101 8.88 1.20 18.48
N MET A 102 8.16 0.31 17.79
CA MET A 102 7.58 -0.89 18.37
C MET A 102 8.64 -1.83 18.95
N VAL A 103 9.75 -2.06 18.23
CA VAL A 103 10.84 -2.93 18.71
C VAL A 103 11.48 -2.35 19.97
N LYS A 104 11.74 -1.04 20.00
CA LYS A 104 12.31 -0.37 21.18
C LYS A 104 11.36 -0.44 22.37
N GLU A 105 10.06 -0.28 22.15
CA GLU A 105 9.05 -0.42 23.21
C GLU A 105 9.02 -1.83 23.79
N VAL A 106 9.01 -2.86 22.94
CA VAL A 106 9.01 -4.27 23.37
C VAL A 106 10.30 -4.60 24.13
N GLN A 107 11.47 -4.16 23.63
CA GLN A 107 12.75 -4.32 24.30
C GLN A 107 12.74 -3.65 25.68
N TRP A 108 12.27 -2.40 25.75
CA TRP A 108 12.16 -1.67 27.00
C TRP A 108 11.26 -2.38 28.01
N GLN A 109 10.12 -2.92 27.59
CA GLN A 109 9.24 -3.69 28.49
C GLN A 109 9.94 -4.93 29.05
N PHE A 110 10.68 -5.67 28.22
CA PHE A 110 11.44 -6.84 28.67
C PHE A 110 12.60 -6.48 29.61
N GLU A 111 13.29 -5.36 29.38
CA GLU A 111 14.38 -4.89 30.24
C GLU A 111 13.87 -4.42 31.61
N GLN A 112 12.76 -3.67 31.64
CA GLN A 112 12.17 -3.16 32.88
C GLN A 112 11.48 -4.24 33.70
N ASN A 113 10.92 -5.25 33.05
CA ASN A 113 10.27 -6.36 33.73
C ASN A 113 10.73 -7.72 33.15
N PRO A 114 11.85 -8.27 33.67
CA PRO A 114 12.36 -9.57 33.24
C PRO A 114 11.39 -10.73 33.50
N GLU A 115 10.41 -10.59 34.41
CA GLU A 115 9.40 -11.64 34.65
C GLU A 115 8.49 -11.88 33.44
N LEU A 116 8.40 -10.92 32.50
CA LEU A 116 7.66 -11.11 31.25
C LEU A 116 8.22 -12.21 30.35
N LEU A 117 9.51 -12.53 30.49
CA LEU A 117 10.15 -13.62 29.76
C LEU A 117 9.99 -14.98 30.46
N ASN A 118 9.50 -14.99 31.71
CA ASN A 118 9.28 -16.22 32.44
C ASN A 118 7.95 -16.85 31.99
N PRO A 119 7.96 -18.07 31.41
CA PRO A 119 6.73 -18.74 30.98
C PRO A 119 5.75 -19.00 32.13
N ASN A 120 6.24 -19.12 33.36
CA ASN A 120 5.44 -19.30 34.58
C ASN A 120 5.20 -17.97 35.32
N GLY A 121 5.58 -16.84 34.73
CA GLY A 121 5.39 -15.51 35.29
C GLY A 121 3.92 -15.09 35.30
N THR A 122 3.54 -14.28 36.28
CA THR A 122 2.18 -13.69 36.35
C THR A 122 2.13 -12.26 35.78
N ALA A 123 3.30 -11.69 35.49
CA ALA A 123 3.43 -10.37 34.90
C ALA A 123 2.80 -10.34 33.49
N ARG A 124 2.03 -9.28 33.20
CA ARG A 124 1.42 -9.07 31.88
C ARG A 124 2.08 -7.90 31.17
N PRO A 125 2.36 -8.01 29.86
CA PRO A 125 2.94 -6.91 29.10
C PRO A 125 1.90 -5.80 28.88
N ASP A 126 2.39 -4.59 28.60
CA ASP A 126 1.54 -3.45 28.29
C ASP A 126 1.22 -3.43 26.78
N TYR A 127 0.09 -4.06 26.43
CA TYR A 127 -0.42 -4.06 25.07
C TYR A 127 -0.89 -2.69 24.60
N SER A 128 -1.37 -1.83 25.51
CA SER A 128 -1.95 -0.53 25.17
C SER A 128 -0.90 0.41 24.58
N ARG A 129 0.34 0.36 25.07
CA ARG A 129 1.45 1.14 24.51
C ARG A 129 1.78 0.74 23.07
N CYS A 130 1.89 -0.57 22.80
CA CYS A 130 2.11 -1.07 21.43
C CYS A 130 0.99 -0.66 20.48
N VAL A 131 -0.28 -0.75 20.93
CA VAL A 131 -1.44 -0.29 20.15
C VAL A 131 -1.38 1.22 19.91
N ALA A 132 -1.01 2.02 20.91
CA ALA A 132 -0.91 3.47 20.79
C ALA A 132 0.17 3.91 19.78
N ILE A 133 1.34 3.26 19.79
CA ILE A 133 2.44 3.53 18.84
C ILE A 133 1.96 3.30 17.40
N SER A 134 1.43 2.11 17.11
CA SER A 134 0.97 1.78 15.76
C SER A 134 -0.19 2.68 15.30
N THR A 135 -1.15 2.98 16.18
CA THR A 135 -2.30 3.84 15.89
C THR A 135 -1.87 5.28 15.58
N LYS A 136 -1.02 5.87 16.42
CA LYS A 136 -0.57 7.25 16.26
C LYS A 136 0.25 7.42 14.98
N SER A 137 1.16 6.49 14.71
CA SER A 137 1.98 6.51 13.50
C SER A 137 1.13 6.30 12.26
N ALA A 138 0.21 5.32 12.25
CA ALA A 138 -0.68 5.10 11.11
C ALA A 138 -1.53 6.33 10.77
N LEU A 139 -2.16 6.98 11.77
CA LEU A 139 -3.01 8.16 11.55
C LEU A 139 -2.22 9.36 11.01
N ARG A 140 -1.01 9.58 11.51
CA ARG A 140 -0.15 10.69 11.08
C ARG A 140 0.38 10.46 9.67
N GLU A 141 0.90 9.26 9.42
CA GLU A 141 1.66 8.96 8.22
C GLU A 141 0.78 8.71 6.99
N MET A 142 -0.49 8.33 7.16
CA MET A 142 -1.44 8.14 6.05
C MET A 142 -1.73 9.43 5.26
N ILE A 143 -1.54 10.61 5.87
CA ILE A 143 -1.87 11.90 5.26
C ILE A 143 -1.01 12.17 4.03
N ALA A 144 0.30 11.91 4.09
CA ALA A 144 1.21 12.27 3.00
C ALA A 144 0.98 11.45 1.71
N PRO A 145 0.89 10.10 1.76
CA PRO A 145 0.52 9.30 0.58
C PRO A 145 -0.88 9.64 0.05
N GLY A 146 -1.85 9.91 0.94
CA GLY A 146 -3.20 10.31 0.53
C GLY A 146 -3.21 11.66 -0.19
N ALA A 147 -2.50 12.65 0.34
CA ALA A 147 -2.34 13.96 -0.29
C ALA A 147 -1.64 13.85 -1.66
N LEU A 148 -0.60 13.00 -1.78
CA LEU A 148 0.09 12.76 -3.04
C LEU A 148 -0.88 12.30 -4.14
N VAL A 149 -1.71 11.30 -3.86
CA VAL A 149 -2.66 10.75 -4.84
C VAL A 149 -3.75 11.76 -5.19
N MET A 150 -4.29 12.48 -4.21
CA MET A 150 -5.38 13.44 -4.43
C MET A 150 -4.92 14.72 -5.14
N LEU A 151 -3.74 15.23 -4.78
CA LEU A 151 -3.24 16.50 -5.30
C LEU A 151 -2.54 16.35 -6.65
N ALA A 152 -1.94 15.20 -6.98
CA ALA A 152 -1.16 15.06 -8.21
C ALA A 152 -1.97 15.38 -9.49
N PRO A 153 -3.20 14.88 -9.69
CA PRO A 153 -4.01 15.25 -10.87
C PRO A 153 -4.46 16.70 -10.83
N LEU A 154 -4.76 17.25 -9.65
CA LEU A 154 -5.20 18.63 -9.47
C LEU A 154 -4.09 19.61 -9.82
N VAL A 155 -2.88 19.39 -9.30
CA VAL A 155 -1.70 20.23 -9.58
C VAL A 155 -1.29 20.10 -11.04
N ALA A 156 -1.24 18.88 -11.59
CA ALA A 156 -0.94 18.68 -13.01
C ALA A 156 -1.97 19.39 -13.91
N GLY A 157 -3.26 19.24 -13.63
CA GLY A 157 -4.33 19.83 -14.44
C GLY A 157 -4.41 21.35 -14.35
N THR A 158 -4.25 21.92 -13.15
CA THR A 158 -4.39 23.38 -12.93
C THR A 158 -3.20 24.17 -13.47
N PHE A 159 -1.97 23.68 -13.31
CA PHE A 159 -0.77 24.42 -13.70
C PHE A 159 -0.24 24.06 -15.09
N PHE A 160 -0.41 22.81 -15.52
CA PHE A 160 0.21 22.29 -16.75
C PHE A 160 -0.81 21.81 -17.79
N GLY A 161 -2.11 21.90 -17.46
CA GLY A 161 -3.21 21.61 -18.35
C GLY A 161 -3.50 20.12 -18.54
N VAL A 162 -4.46 19.84 -19.43
CA VAL A 162 -4.99 18.49 -19.64
C VAL A 162 -3.96 17.49 -20.19
N HIS A 163 -2.99 17.98 -20.98
CA HIS A 163 -1.93 17.15 -21.56
C HIS A 163 -1.02 16.54 -20.49
N ALA A 164 -0.75 17.30 -19.43
CA ALA A 164 -0.01 16.81 -18.27
C ALA A 164 -0.78 15.69 -17.55
N VAL A 165 -2.09 15.85 -17.38
CA VAL A 165 -2.93 14.84 -16.72
C VAL A 165 -2.97 13.53 -17.54
N TYR A 166 -3.00 13.60 -18.88
CA TYR A 166 -2.93 12.39 -19.71
C TYR A 166 -1.66 11.59 -19.47
N GLY A 167 -0.51 12.27 -19.53
CA GLY A 167 0.79 11.66 -19.24
C GLY A 167 0.80 11.04 -17.85
N LEU A 168 0.39 11.82 -16.85
CA LEU A 168 0.40 11.41 -15.45
C LEU A 168 -0.41 10.13 -15.21
N LEU A 169 -1.65 10.09 -15.69
CA LEU A 169 -2.54 8.93 -15.53
C LEU A 169 -2.00 7.70 -16.25
N THR A 170 -1.46 7.88 -17.47
CA THR A 170 -0.90 6.78 -18.27
C THR A 170 0.33 6.18 -17.58
N GLY A 171 1.26 7.02 -17.12
CA GLY A 171 2.47 6.58 -16.43
C GLY A 171 2.16 5.89 -15.10
N ALA A 172 1.25 6.46 -14.31
CA ALA A 172 0.86 5.90 -13.02
C ALA A 172 0.21 4.52 -13.18
N LEU A 173 -0.62 4.33 -14.20
CA LEU A 173 -1.23 3.04 -14.52
C LEU A 173 -0.18 2.00 -14.90
N LEU A 174 0.70 2.31 -15.86
CA LEU A 174 1.67 1.35 -16.40
C LEU A 174 2.69 0.91 -15.35
N SER A 175 3.24 1.85 -14.58
CA SER A 175 4.20 1.54 -13.52
C SER A 175 3.53 0.91 -12.28
N GLY A 176 2.36 1.42 -11.89
CA GLY A 176 1.68 1.03 -10.66
C GLY A 176 1.25 -0.43 -10.67
N VAL A 177 0.77 -0.93 -11.81
CA VAL A 177 0.37 -2.35 -11.94
C VAL A 177 1.56 -3.28 -11.74
N GLN A 178 2.71 -2.99 -12.37
CA GLN A 178 3.91 -3.82 -12.25
C GLN A 178 4.43 -3.83 -10.80
N LEU A 179 4.47 -2.65 -10.17
CA LEU A 179 4.92 -2.52 -8.79
C LEU A 179 3.97 -3.21 -7.81
N ALA A 180 2.67 -3.08 -7.99
CA ALA A 180 1.68 -3.68 -7.11
C ALA A 180 1.70 -5.22 -7.19
N VAL A 181 1.80 -5.78 -8.39
CA VAL A 181 1.87 -7.25 -8.58
C VAL A 181 3.15 -7.81 -7.97
N SER A 182 4.30 -7.19 -8.25
CA SER A 182 5.59 -7.65 -7.72
C SER A 182 5.62 -7.58 -6.19
N MET A 183 5.25 -6.46 -5.58
CA MET A 183 5.23 -6.31 -4.12
C MET A 183 4.26 -7.30 -3.45
N SER A 184 3.07 -7.50 -4.03
CA SER A 184 2.07 -8.43 -3.48
C SER A 184 2.57 -9.88 -3.50
N ASN A 185 3.13 -10.31 -4.64
CA ASN A 185 3.55 -11.69 -4.82
C ASN A 185 4.84 -12.00 -4.07
N THR A 186 5.81 -11.08 -4.05
CA THR A 186 7.03 -11.24 -3.25
C THR A 186 6.71 -11.31 -1.76
N GLY A 187 5.81 -10.45 -1.26
CA GLY A 187 5.36 -10.51 0.13
C GLY A 187 4.71 -11.84 0.48
N GLY A 188 3.76 -12.31 -0.34
CA GLY A 188 3.10 -13.60 -0.11
C GLY A 188 4.04 -14.81 -0.26
N ALA A 189 5.05 -14.72 -1.12
CA ALA A 189 6.06 -15.77 -1.28
C ALA A 189 6.97 -15.86 -0.04
N TRP A 190 7.41 -14.74 0.52
CA TRP A 190 8.20 -14.74 1.75
C TRP A 190 7.41 -15.17 2.98
N ASP A 191 6.11 -14.92 3.02
CA ASP A 191 5.24 -15.33 4.13
C ASP A 191 5.00 -16.86 4.15
N ASN A 192 5.10 -17.52 2.99
CA ASN A 192 4.90 -18.96 2.84
C ASN A 192 6.21 -19.77 2.69
N ALA A 193 7.37 -19.13 2.71
CA ALA A 193 8.69 -19.76 2.59
C ALA A 193 9.27 -20.12 3.95
#